data_AF-A0A2S2PDT1-F1
#
_entry.id   AF-A0A2S2PDT1-F1
#
_cell.length_a   1.000
_cell.length_b   1.000
_cell.length_c   1.000
_cell.angle_alpha   90.00
_cell.angle_beta   90.00
_cell.angle_gamma   90.00
#
_symmetry.space_group_name_H-M   'P 1'
#
loop_
_entity.id
_entity.type
_entity.pdbx_description
1 polymer ?
#
loop_
_entity_poly.entity_id
_entity_poly.type
_entity_poly.pdbx_seq_one_letter_code
_entity_poly.pdbx_strand_id
1 'polypeptide(L)'
;MYFSDTELFKPIDHQPLITKQPNTALLCTILALGTFFVAYYLRHFRNSKFLGRNIRRALGDFGVPIAIISMVAADYFNPTTYTEKLKVPEGLTPSDPAARGWFISPSGIKSPVEPWVPFVAIVPAILVYILMFMETHISELIIAKKERKLQKGSGFHLDIVLVNFINLMCGVIGAPWMSAATVRSVAHVSSLTVMSRTHAPGQKPHIIEVKEQRVSSLLVSIMVGCSVVMSPLLRLIPMAVLFGVFLYMGISSIDGIQFFERLKLVFMPVKHHSEAPYVRHVQTYKMHLFTGIQLVCLCILWSVKSSSFSLLFPFFLIMMIPVRSQLCNKLFTAKELRALDSNEPTNMTNDEDEPDFYAESRLPG
;
A
#
# COMPACT_ATOMS: atom_id res chain seq x y z
N MET A 1 -8.81 9.40 -48.61
CA MET A 1 -8.14 8.09 -48.70
C MET A 1 -7.71 7.74 -47.29
N TYR A 2 -8.52 6.94 -46.59
CA TYR A 2 -8.34 6.59 -45.18
C TYR A 2 -7.11 5.70 -45.04
N PHE A 3 -6.03 6.22 -44.45
CA PHE A 3 -4.95 5.38 -43.95
C PHE A 3 -5.36 4.86 -42.57
N SER A 4 -5.43 3.54 -42.46
CA SER A 4 -5.81 2.83 -41.25
C SER A 4 -4.63 2.82 -40.28
N ASP A 5 -4.75 3.54 -39.15
CA ASP A 5 -3.75 3.62 -38.07
C ASP A 5 -3.67 2.32 -37.21
N THR A 6 -3.70 1.15 -37.85
CA THR A 6 -3.86 -0.15 -37.17
C THR A 6 -2.68 -1.11 -37.35
N GLU A 7 -1.59 -0.68 -38.01
CA GLU A 7 -0.44 -1.55 -38.30
C GLU A 7 0.86 -1.20 -37.54
N LEU A 8 0.90 -0.11 -36.75
CA LEU A 8 2.14 0.38 -36.10
C LEU A 8 2.39 -0.14 -34.67
N PHE A 9 1.59 -1.09 -34.18
CA PHE A 9 1.81 -1.74 -32.87
C PHE A 9 1.68 -3.26 -32.99
N LYS A 10 2.65 -3.90 -33.64
CA LYS A 10 2.88 -5.34 -33.50
C LYS A 10 3.94 -5.53 -32.42
N PRO A 11 3.61 -5.91 -31.18
CA PRO A 11 4.62 -6.33 -30.24
C PRO A 11 5.27 -7.60 -30.79
N ILE A 12 6.58 -7.54 -31.06
CA ILE A 12 7.40 -8.71 -31.33
C ILE A 12 7.64 -9.40 -29.99
N ASP A 13 6.59 -10.03 -29.47
CA ASP A 13 6.74 -11.13 -28.54
C ASP A 13 6.15 -12.35 -29.25
N HIS A 14 6.91 -13.44 -29.28
CA HIS A 14 6.34 -14.77 -29.50
C HIS A 14 5.42 -15.11 -28.30
N GLN A 15 4.31 -14.39 -28.12
CA GLN A 15 3.22 -14.87 -27.29
C GLN A 15 2.47 -15.89 -28.13
N PRO A 16 2.43 -17.17 -27.71
CA PRO A 16 1.54 -18.12 -28.38
C PRO A 16 0.13 -17.53 -28.33
N LEU A 17 -0.57 -17.57 -29.48
CA LEU A 17 -1.98 -17.22 -29.58
C LEU A 17 -2.70 -17.79 -28.35
N ILE A 18 -3.29 -16.91 -27.52
CA ILE A 18 -4.03 -17.32 -26.33
C ILE A 18 -5.28 -18.06 -26.81
N THR A 19 -5.11 -19.36 -27.01
CA THR A 19 -6.17 -20.28 -27.36
C THR A 19 -7.08 -20.40 -26.15
N LYS A 20 -8.40 -20.42 -26.36
CA LYS A 20 -9.36 -20.66 -25.29
C LYS A 20 -9.17 -22.09 -24.80
N GLN A 21 -8.32 -22.28 -23.79
CA GLN A 21 -8.06 -23.58 -23.21
C GLN A 21 -9.13 -23.92 -22.16
N PRO A 22 -9.67 -25.14 -22.16
CA PRO A 22 -10.61 -25.57 -21.14
C PRO A 22 -9.93 -25.63 -19.77
N ASN A 23 -10.69 -25.39 -18.70
CA ASN A 23 -10.30 -25.54 -17.29
C ASN A 23 -9.21 -24.59 -16.74
N THR A 24 -8.50 -23.83 -17.58
CA THR A 24 -7.52 -22.82 -17.13
C THR A 24 -8.10 -21.83 -16.14
N ALA A 25 -9.30 -21.29 -16.42
CA ALA A 25 -9.93 -20.31 -15.54
C ALA A 25 -10.23 -20.89 -14.15
N LEU A 26 -10.80 -22.10 -14.10
CA LEU A 26 -11.12 -22.79 -12.84
C LEU A 26 -9.86 -23.05 -12.02
N LEU A 27 -8.80 -23.59 -12.65
CA LEU A 27 -7.54 -23.87 -11.97
C LEU A 27 -6.90 -22.57 -11.45
N CYS A 28 -6.87 -21.50 -12.26
CA CYS A 28 -6.37 -20.20 -11.82
C CYS A 28 -7.16 -19.66 -10.62
N THR A 29 -8.50 -19.81 -10.60
CA THR A 29 -9.31 -19.41 -9.44
C THR A 29 -8.99 -20.25 -8.20
N ILE A 30 -8.82 -21.57 -8.34
CA ILE A 30 -8.43 -22.46 -7.24
C ILE A 30 -7.06 -22.07 -6.69
N LEU A 31 -6.06 -21.82 -7.55
CA LEU A 31 -4.73 -21.41 -7.13
C LEU A 31 -4.74 -20.05 -6.43
N ALA A 32 -5.47 -19.07 -6.97
CA ALA A 32 -5.56 -17.73 -6.39
C ALA A 32 -6.24 -17.74 -5.02
N LEU A 33 -7.44 -18.33 -4.93
CA LEU A 33 -8.17 -18.43 -3.67
C LEU A 33 -7.47 -19.35 -2.67
N GLY A 34 -6.90 -20.46 -3.13
CA GLY A 34 -6.11 -21.37 -2.31
C GLY A 34 -4.91 -20.67 -1.68
N THR A 35 -4.15 -19.89 -2.46
CA THR A 35 -3.02 -19.11 -1.92
C THR A 35 -3.50 -18.11 -0.87
N PHE A 36 -4.60 -17.40 -1.15
CA PHE A 36 -5.19 -16.47 -0.20
C PHE A 36 -5.61 -17.16 1.11
N PHE A 37 -6.36 -18.25 1.03
CA PHE A 37 -6.86 -18.96 2.21
C PHE A 37 -5.71 -19.54 3.04
N VAL A 38 -4.73 -20.20 2.42
CA VAL A 38 -3.59 -20.76 3.13
C VAL A 38 -2.81 -19.66 3.86
N ALA A 39 -2.50 -18.54 3.18
CA ALA A 39 -1.80 -17.42 3.80
C ALA A 39 -2.62 -16.78 4.95
N TYR A 40 -3.92 -16.58 4.74
CA TYR A 40 -4.83 -15.98 5.73
C TYR A 40 -4.98 -16.86 6.97
N TYR A 41 -5.23 -18.16 6.79
CA TYR A 41 -5.39 -19.10 7.90
C TYR A 41 -4.07 -19.34 8.63
N LEU A 42 -2.92 -19.42 7.96
CA LEU A 42 -1.62 -19.54 8.65
C LEU A 42 -1.33 -18.31 9.52
N ARG A 43 -1.68 -17.11 9.06
CA ARG A 43 -1.59 -15.91 9.90
C ARG A 43 -2.53 -15.96 11.11
N HIS A 44 -3.76 -16.42 10.94
CA HIS A 44 -4.68 -16.58 12.08
C HIS A 44 -4.22 -17.68 13.03
N PHE A 45 -3.62 -18.74 12.47
CA PHE A 45 -3.05 -19.86 13.20
C PHE A 45 -1.98 -19.40 14.19
N ARG A 46 -1.23 -18.33 13.89
CA ARG A 46 -0.29 -17.68 14.81
C ARG A 46 -0.86 -17.40 16.20
N ASN A 47 -2.16 -17.11 16.29
CA ASN A 47 -2.88 -16.77 17.52
C ASN A 47 -3.75 -17.93 18.05
N SER A 48 -3.76 -19.07 17.36
CA SER A 48 -4.56 -20.24 17.73
C SER A 48 -4.05 -20.97 18.97
N LYS A 49 -4.91 -21.69 19.69
CA LYS A 49 -4.51 -22.47 20.88
C LYS A 49 -3.77 -23.78 20.53
N PHE A 50 -3.74 -24.15 19.24
CA PHE A 50 -3.10 -25.38 18.76
C PHE A 50 -1.58 -25.21 18.53
N LEU A 51 -0.82 -26.29 18.73
CA LEU A 51 0.65 -26.41 18.63
C LEU A 51 1.47 -25.59 19.64
N GLY A 52 2.74 -25.98 19.79
CA GLY A 52 3.72 -25.28 20.60
C GLY A 52 3.95 -23.85 20.10
N ARG A 53 4.22 -22.93 21.05
CA ARG A 53 4.37 -21.49 20.80
C ARG A 53 5.33 -21.14 19.65
N ASN A 54 6.47 -21.82 19.58
CA ASN A 54 7.51 -21.52 18.59
C ASN A 54 7.08 -21.93 17.18
N ILE A 55 6.55 -23.15 17.03
CA ILE A 55 6.08 -23.69 15.74
C ILE A 55 4.94 -22.84 15.18
N ARG A 56 3.95 -22.53 16.04
CA ARG A 56 2.79 -21.71 15.65
C ARG A 56 3.19 -20.31 15.16
N ARG A 57 4.21 -19.69 15.78
CA ARG A 57 4.75 -18.40 15.34
C ARG A 57 5.50 -18.51 14.02
N ALA A 58 6.38 -19.50 13.89
CA ALA A 58 7.10 -19.75 12.64
C ALA A 58 6.13 -19.97 11.47
N LEU A 59 5.09 -20.81 11.65
CA LEU A 59 4.05 -21.02 10.63
C LEU A 59 3.28 -19.75 10.27
N GLY A 60 3.00 -18.89 11.26
CA GLY A 60 2.33 -17.62 11.04
C GLY A 60 3.18 -16.59 10.29
N ASP A 61 4.47 -16.50 10.62
CA ASP A 61 5.38 -15.52 10.03
C ASP A 61 5.87 -15.95 8.63
N PHE A 62 6.01 -17.26 8.38
CA PHE A 62 6.29 -17.84 7.06
C PHE A 62 5.03 -18.18 6.25
N GLY A 63 3.85 -17.73 6.68
CA GLY A 63 2.57 -18.12 6.07
C GLY A 63 2.46 -17.81 4.58
N VAL A 64 2.93 -16.62 4.14
CA VAL A 64 2.90 -16.22 2.74
C VAL A 64 3.87 -17.04 1.87
N PRO A 65 5.17 -17.20 2.23
CA PRO A 65 6.06 -18.12 1.53
C PRO A 65 5.55 -19.56 1.45
N ILE A 66 5.00 -20.11 2.54
CA ILE A 66 4.44 -21.46 2.56
C ILE A 66 3.26 -21.58 1.58
N ALA A 67 2.36 -20.58 1.56
CA ALA A 67 1.24 -20.55 0.63
C ALA A 67 1.71 -20.55 -0.83
N ILE A 68 2.71 -19.71 -1.18
CA ILE A 68 3.29 -19.67 -2.53
C ILE A 68 3.86 -21.04 -2.91
N ILE A 69 4.73 -21.61 -2.08
CA ILE A 69 5.38 -22.90 -2.38
C ILE A 69 4.32 -24.01 -2.53
N SER A 70 3.32 -24.05 -1.65
CA SER A 70 2.27 -25.07 -1.71
C SER A 70 1.44 -25.01 -2.99
N MET A 71 1.08 -23.80 -3.45
CA MET A 71 0.23 -23.63 -4.64
C MET A 71 1.03 -23.73 -5.94
N VAL A 72 2.31 -23.32 -5.94
CA VAL A 72 3.23 -23.59 -7.04
C VAL A 72 3.44 -25.10 -7.20
N ALA A 73 3.59 -25.84 -6.09
CA ALA A 73 3.68 -27.30 -6.14
C ALA A 73 2.38 -27.94 -6.67
N ALA A 74 1.22 -27.48 -6.19
CA ALA A 74 -0.08 -27.98 -6.67
C ALA A 74 -0.29 -27.76 -8.17
N ASP A 75 0.19 -26.64 -8.71
CA ASP A 75 0.18 -26.37 -10.13
C ASP A 75 1.21 -27.23 -10.89
N TYR A 76 2.42 -27.40 -10.35
CA TYR A 76 3.46 -28.26 -10.95
C TYR A 76 3.00 -29.73 -11.08
N PHE A 77 2.25 -30.25 -10.10
CA PHE A 77 1.70 -31.61 -10.15
C PHE A 77 0.50 -31.76 -11.11
N ASN A 78 -0.03 -30.68 -11.66
CA ASN A 78 -1.15 -30.68 -12.60
C ASN A 78 -0.74 -30.16 -13.99
N PRO A 79 0.14 -30.86 -14.73
CA PRO A 79 0.69 -30.37 -16.00
C PRO A 79 -0.33 -30.33 -17.15
N THR A 80 -1.52 -30.91 -16.97
CA THR A 80 -2.54 -31.04 -18.01
C THR A 80 -3.25 -29.74 -18.37
N THR A 81 -3.15 -28.71 -17.53
CA THR A 81 -3.89 -27.45 -17.69
C THR A 81 -2.92 -26.29 -17.71
N TYR A 82 -3.05 -25.45 -18.74
CA TYR A 82 -2.25 -24.24 -18.86
C TYR A 82 -2.57 -23.23 -17.76
N THR A 83 -1.52 -22.64 -17.20
CA THR A 83 -1.59 -21.47 -16.32
C THR A 83 -0.54 -20.45 -16.74
N GLU A 84 -0.91 -19.15 -16.75
CA GLU A 84 0.02 -18.09 -17.10
C GLU A 84 1.09 -17.98 -16.01
N LYS A 85 2.36 -18.10 -16.41
CA LYS A 85 3.52 -18.01 -15.51
C LYS A 85 4.11 -16.61 -15.48
N LEU A 86 4.92 -16.35 -14.45
CA LEU A 86 5.67 -15.10 -14.35
C LEU A 86 6.61 -14.92 -15.55
N LYS A 87 6.42 -13.82 -16.28
CA LYS A 87 7.23 -13.44 -17.44
C LYS A 87 8.49 -12.71 -16.97
N VAL A 88 9.61 -13.43 -16.91
CA VAL A 88 10.92 -12.87 -16.58
C VAL A 88 11.84 -13.03 -17.79
N PRO A 89 12.53 -11.97 -18.27
CA PRO A 89 13.48 -12.10 -19.37
C PRO A 89 14.70 -12.94 -18.96
N GLU A 90 15.36 -13.59 -19.93
CA GLU A 90 16.56 -14.41 -19.67
C GLU A 90 17.81 -13.55 -19.42
N GLY A 91 17.79 -12.30 -19.88
CA GLY A 91 18.89 -11.37 -19.75
C GLY A 91 18.41 -9.93 -19.62
N LEU A 92 19.36 -9.05 -19.34
CA LEU A 92 19.12 -7.61 -19.27
C LEU A 92 19.33 -6.99 -20.65
N THR A 93 18.27 -6.49 -21.25
CA THR A 93 18.31 -5.72 -22.51
C THR A 93 17.65 -4.36 -22.30
N PRO A 94 18.07 -3.31 -23.05
CA PRO A 94 17.32 -2.06 -23.13
C PRO A 94 15.87 -2.33 -23.55
N SER A 95 14.93 -1.46 -23.15
CA SER A 95 13.50 -1.65 -23.47
C SER A 95 13.20 -1.75 -24.97
N ASP A 96 14.01 -1.08 -25.79
CA ASP A 96 14.00 -1.22 -27.24
C ASP A 96 15.45 -1.21 -27.75
N PRO A 97 16.07 -2.39 -27.93
CA PRO A 97 17.44 -2.50 -28.39
C PRO A 97 17.67 -1.94 -29.80
N ALA A 98 16.62 -1.84 -30.63
CA ALA A 98 16.72 -1.31 -31.98
C ALA A 98 16.63 0.23 -32.03
N ALA A 99 15.96 0.85 -31.04
CA ALA A 99 15.81 2.29 -30.98
C ALA A 99 16.80 3.01 -30.05
N ARG A 100 17.28 2.37 -28.97
CA ARG A 100 18.13 3.02 -27.96
C ARG A 100 19.14 2.09 -27.29
N GLY A 101 20.26 2.69 -26.86
CA GLY A 101 21.19 2.06 -25.92
C GLY A 101 20.74 2.21 -24.46
N TRP A 102 21.66 1.88 -23.53
CA TRP A 102 21.45 2.03 -22.09
C TRP A 102 21.44 3.48 -21.62
N PHE A 103 22.11 4.39 -22.33
CA PHE A 103 22.18 5.80 -21.98
C PHE A 103 21.46 6.64 -23.03
N ILE A 104 20.60 7.56 -22.58
CA ILE A 104 19.86 8.47 -23.47
C ILE A 104 20.57 9.81 -23.48
N SER A 105 21.10 10.19 -24.65
CA SER A 105 21.71 11.50 -24.85
C SER A 105 20.63 12.61 -24.77
N PRO A 106 20.83 13.67 -23.96
CA PRO A 106 19.93 14.82 -23.92
C PRO A 106 19.78 15.53 -25.27
N SER A 107 20.78 15.41 -26.15
CA SER A 107 20.78 15.99 -27.49
C SER A 107 20.03 15.16 -28.53
N GLY A 108 19.50 13.99 -28.16
CA GLY A 108 18.82 13.05 -29.06
C GLY A 108 19.73 11.94 -29.57
N ILE A 109 19.12 10.84 -30.03
CA ILE A 109 19.81 9.64 -30.53
C ILE A 109 19.73 9.55 -32.06
N LYS A 110 18.51 9.62 -32.63
CA LYS A 110 18.27 9.51 -34.09
C LYS A 110 18.20 10.86 -34.78
N SER A 111 17.67 11.86 -34.08
CA SER A 111 17.54 13.24 -34.54
C SER A 111 17.87 14.19 -33.40
N PRO A 112 18.47 15.36 -33.69
CA PRO A 112 18.73 16.36 -32.66
C PRO A 112 17.41 16.84 -32.05
N VAL A 113 17.39 17.02 -30.73
CA VAL A 113 16.22 17.57 -30.02
C VAL A 113 16.14 19.07 -30.30
N GLU A 114 14.98 19.56 -30.73
CA GLU A 114 14.76 20.98 -30.96
C GLU A 114 14.89 21.77 -29.65
N PRO A 115 15.56 22.95 -29.65
CA PRO A 115 15.89 23.66 -28.40
C PRO A 115 14.70 24.06 -27.52
N TRP A 116 13.49 24.12 -28.07
CA TRP A 116 12.27 24.47 -27.32
C TRP A 116 11.65 23.29 -26.57
N VAL A 117 11.94 22.04 -26.97
CA VAL A 117 11.33 20.83 -26.41
C VAL A 117 11.64 20.67 -24.91
N PRO A 118 12.87 20.90 -24.42
CA PRO A 118 13.15 20.86 -22.97
C PRO A 118 12.32 21.87 -22.16
N PHE A 119 12.03 23.05 -22.72
CA PHE A 119 11.21 24.05 -22.03
C PHE A 119 9.75 23.61 -21.93
N VAL A 120 9.20 22.99 -22.98
CA VAL A 120 7.85 22.42 -22.93
C VAL A 120 7.79 21.23 -21.98
N ALA A 121 8.86 20.43 -21.89
CA ALA A 121 8.94 19.28 -20.97
C ALA A 121 8.90 19.66 -19.48
N ILE A 122 9.12 20.93 -19.13
CA ILE A 122 8.97 21.43 -17.74
C ILE A 122 7.53 21.25 -17.25
N VAL A 123 6.53 21.48 -18.10
CA VAL A 123 5.11 21.40 -17.71
C VAL A 123 4.72 19.98 -17.27
N PRO A 124 4.93 18.90 -18.07
CA PRO A 124 4.66 17.54 -17.61
C PRO A 124 5.61 17.11 -16.47
N ALA A 125 6.85 17.62 -16.42
CA ALA A 125 7.76 17.31 -15.32
C ALA A 125 7.25 17.83 -13.97
N ILE A 126 6.69 19.04 -13.92
CA ILE A 126 6.04 19.59 -12.71
C ILE A 126 4.85 18.73 -12.29
N LEU A 127 4.04 18.28 -13.25
CA LEU A 127 2.88 17.42 -12.97
C LEU A 127 3.30 16.07 -12.36
N VAL A 128 4.31 15.42 -12.95
CA VAL A 128 4.88 14.16 -12.42
C VAL A 128 5.52 14.38 -11.05
N TYR A 129 6.22 15.50 -10.86
CA TYR A 129 6.79 15.86 -9.56
C TYR A 129 5.72 16.00 -8.48
N ILE A 130 4.61 16.70 -8.76
CA ILE A 130 3.49 16.83 -7.80
C ILE A 130 2.92 15.46 -7.46
N LEU A 131 2.68 14.59 -8.45
CA LEU A 131 2.20 13.22 -8.22
C LEU A 131 3.15 12.45 -7.29
N MET A 132 4.43 12.47 -7.60
CA MET A 132 5.45 11.74 -6.85
C MET A 132 5.66 12.30 -5.44
N PHE A 133 5.62 13.63 -5.29
CA PHE A 133 5.67 14.31 -4.00
C PHE A 133 4.51 13.88 -3.12
N MET A 134 3.28 13.88 -3.66
CA MET A 134 2.10 13.47 -2.92
C MET A 134 2.14 11.99 -2.53
N GLU A 135 2.49 11.09 -3.45
CA GLU A 135 2.58 9.66 -3.16
C GLU A 135 3.64 9.34 -2.09
N THR A 136 4.80 10.00 -2.18
CA THR A 136 5.92 9.80 -1.25
C THR A 136 5.56 10.28 0.15
N HIS A 137 5.10 11.53 0.28
CA HIS A 137 4.76 12.10 1.58
C HIS A 137 3.55 11.41 2.23
N ILE A 138 2.52 11.04 1.46
CA ILE A 138 1.37 10.30 2.02
C ILE A 138 1.85 8.93 2.53
N SER A 139 2.69 8.24 1.78
CA SER A 139 3.24 6.95 2.19
C SER A 139 4.07 7.07 3.47
N GLU A 140 4.93 8.09 3.56
CA GLU A 140 5.75 8.37 4.74
C GLU A 140 4.90 8.72 5.95
N LEU A 141 3.89 9.59 5.81
CA LEU A 141 2.97 9.94 6.91
C LEU A 141 2.17 8.74 7.42
N ILE A 142 1.78 7.81 6.53
CA ILE A 142 1.10 6.57 6.92
C ILE A 142 2.02 5.66 7.74
N ILE A 143 3.30 5.59 7.39
CA ILE A 143 4.30 4.78 8.10
C ILE A 143 4.70 5.44 9.42
N ALA A 144 4.91 6.75 9.40
CA ALA A 144 5.38 7.57 10.52
C ALA A 144 4.29 7.88 11.56
N LYS A 145 3.15 7.18 11.51
CA LYS A 145 2.10 7.32 12.52
C LYS A 145 2.64 7.02 13.92
N LYS A 146 2.33 7.89 14.88
CA LYS A 146 2.71 7.77 16.29
C LYS A 146 2.34 6.40 16.89
N GLU A 147 1.23 5.81 16.46
CA GLU A 147 0.77 4.46 16.87
C GLU A 147 1.78 3.34 16.62
N ARG A 148 2.64 3.49 15.61
CA ARG A 148 3.65 2.49 15.27
C ARG A 148 4.84 2.50 16.24
N LYS A 149 4.94 3.51 17.12
CA LYS A 149 6.01 3.65 18.13
C LYS A 149 7.42 3.52 17.53
N LEU A 150 7.60 4.11 16.34
CA LEU A 150 8.91 4.23 15.70
C LEU A 150 9.87 5.00 16.62
N GLN A 151 11.11 4.52 16.69
CA GLN A 151 12.11 5.01 17.64
C GLN A 151 13.11 5.96 16.95
N LYS A 152 13.42 5.70 15.68
CA LYS A 152 14.26 6.59 14.87
C LYS A 152 13.39 7.68 14.26
N GLY A 153 13.93 8.90 14.24
CA GLY A 153 13.29 10.04 13.60
C GLY A 153 13.04 9.81 12.10
N SER A 154 12.04 10.50 11.56
CA SER A 154 11.65 10.47 10.14
C SER A 154 12.45 11.46 9.29
N GLY A 155 12.81 11.06 8.07
CA GLY A 155 13.67 11.83 7.16
C GLY A 155 12.96 12.44 5.94
N PHE A 156 11.73 12.96 6.09
CA PHE A 156 10.88 13.42 4.98
C PHE A 156 11.61 14.25 3.89
N HIS A 157 12.43 15.22 4.30
CA HIS A 157 13.17 16.07 3.35
C HIS A 157 14.28 15.34 2.60
N LEU A 158 14.97 14.41 3.27
CA LEU A 158 16.03 13.63 2.62
C LEU A 158 15.45 12.62 1.65
N ASP A 159 14.32 12.01 2.03
CA ASP A 159 13.66 10.97 1.24
C ASP A 159 13.18 11.52 -0.11
N ILE A 160 12.57 12.70 -0.16
CA ILE A 160 12.16 13.34 -1.42
C ILE A 160 13.37 13.72 -2.31
N VAL A 161 14.46 14.22 -1.73
CA VAL A 161 15.69 14.53 -2.49
C VAL A 161 16.28 13.26 -3.10
N LEU A 162 16.33 12.18 -2.32
CA LEU A 162 16.86 10.89 -2.76
C LEU A 162 16.00 10.29 -3.88
N VAL A 163 14.68 10.30 -3.74
CA VAL A 163 13.75 9.80 -4.78
C VAL A 163 13.92 10.59 -6.07
N ASN A 164 14.00 11.92 -6.01
CA ASN A 164 14.21 12.74 -7.21
C ASN A 164 15.58 12.48 -7.85
N PHE A 165 16.63 12.30 -7.05
CA PHE A 165 17.96 11.94 -7.56
C PHE A 165 17.95 10.58 -8.27
N ILE A 166 17.29 9.57 -7.69
CA ILE A 166 17.11 8.26 -8.33
C ILE A 166 16.34 8.41 -9.64
N ASN A 167 15.28 9.21 -9.67
CA ASN A 167 14.49 9.42 -10.89
C ASN A 167 15.23 10.19 -11.97
N LEU A 168 16.11 11.12 -11.60
CA LEU A 168 17.03 11.74 -12.54
C LEU A 168 17.92 10.67 -13.21
N MET A 169 18.50 9.76 -12.42
CA MET A 169 19.31 8.65 -12.94
C MET A 169 18.48 7.69 -13.81
N CYS A 170 17.24 7.39 -13.41
CA CYS A 170 16.31 6.60 -14.21
C CYS A 170 16.04 7.26 -15.56
N GLY A 171 15.80 8.58 -15.60
CA GLY A 171 15.61 9.34 -16.84
C GLY A 171 16.81 9.26 -17.79
N VAL A 172 18.03 9.37 -17.25
CA VAL A 172 19.29 9.25 -18.01
C VAL A 172 19.45 7.86 -18.66
N ILE A 173 19.03 6.80 -17.96
CA ILE A 173 19.14 5.40 -18.43
C ILE A 173 17.90 4.97 -19.26
N GLY A 174 16.85 5.81 -19.28
CA GLY A 174 15.55 5.45 -19.85
C GLY A 174 14.82 4.37 -19.07
N ALA A 175 15.06 4.27 -17.77
CA ALA A 175 14.31 3.43 -16.85
C ALA A 175 13.01 4.13 -16.42
N PRO A 176 11.96 3.39 -16.06
CA PRO A 176 10.75 3.99 -15.49
C PRO A 176 11.09 4.71 -14.19
N TRP A 177 10.37 5.80 -13.91
CA TRP A 177 10.47 6.47 -12.62
C TRP A 177 9.91 5.58 -11.50
N MET A 178 10.40 5.84 -10.29
CA MET A 178 10.10 5.11 -9.07
C MET A 178 9.44 6.07 -8.07
N SER A 179 8.43 5.56 -7.37
CA SER A 179 7.71 6.25 -6.30
C SER A 179 7.56 5.33 -5.09
N ALA A 180 7.29 5.90 -3.92
CA ALA A 180 7.06 5.13 -2.70
C ALA A 180 5.74 4.32 -2.81
N ALA A 181 5.83 2.99 -2.64
CA ALA A 181 4.67 2.12 -2.73
C ALA A 181 4.01 1.91 -1.37
N THR A 182 2.92 2.64 -1.08
CA THR A 182 2.26 2.65 0.24
C THR A 182 1.94 1.25 0.78
N VAL A 183 1.23 0.41 0.00
CA VAL A 183 0.80 -0.92 0.45
C VAL A 183 1.99 -1.82 0.74
N ARG A 184 3.03 -1.78 -0.10
CA ARG A 184 4.26 -2.56 0.07
C ARG A 184 5.01 -2.11 1.32
N SER A 185 5.17 -0.81 1.52
CA SER A 185 5.87 -0.27 2.67
C SER A 185 5.13 -0.56 3.98
N VAL A 186 3.80 -0.44 4.00
CA VAL A 186 2.98 -0.81 5.17
C VAL A 186 3.07 -2.31 5.46
N ALA A 187 3.03 -3.16 4.43
CA ALA A 187 3.19 -4.60 4.60
C ALA A 187 4.58 -4.97 5.16
N HIS A 188 5.64 -4.32 4.67
CA HIS A 188 7.00 -4.49 5.17
C HIS A 188 7.17 -4.01 6.62
N VAL A 189 6.58 -2.86 6.99
CA VAL A 189 6.59 -2.39 8.39
C VAL A 189 5.77 -3.32 9.29
N SER A 190 4.65 -3.84 8.79
CA SER A 190 3.79 -4.78 9.51
C SER A 190 4.50 -6.09 9.83
N SER A 191 5.31 -6.63 8.91
CA SER A 191 6.11 -7.85 9.17
C SER A 191 7.24 -7.61 10.19
N LEU A 192 7.68 -6.37 10.38
CA LEU A 192 8.67 -5.96 11.38
C LEU A 192 8.06 -5.48 12.69
N THR A 193 6.73 -5.43 12.79
CA THR A 193 6.00 -4.96 13.97
C THR A 193 5.90 -6.06 15.02
N VAL A 194 6.39 -5.79 16.23
CA VAL A 194 6.28 -6.70 17.37
C VAL A 194 5.02 -6.33 18.19
N MET A 195 4.06 -7.24 18.19
CA MET A 195 2.85 -7.15 19.02
C MET A 195 3.12 -7.66 20.44
N SER A 196 2.44 -7.09 21.43
CA SER A 196 2.67 -7.43 22.83
C SER A 196 2.22 -8.86 23.19
N ARG A 197 2.99 -9.44 24.13
CA ARG A 197 3.05 -10.88 24.43
C ARG A 197 2.18 -11.28 25.63
N THR A 198 1.87 -10.34 26.50
CA THR A 198 1.18 -10.56 27.78
C THR A 198 0.17 -9.44 27.96
N HIS A 199 -1.09 -9.76 27.70
CA HIS A 199 -2.23 -8.89 27.95
C HIS A 199 -3.18 -9.59 28.90
N ALA A 200 -3.87 -8.80 29.73
CA ALA A 200 -4.98 -9.32 30.50
C ALA A 200 -6.03 -9.94 29.55
N PRO A 201 -6.71 -11.04 29.95
CA PRO A 201 -7.78 -11.63 29.15
C PRO A 201 -8.80 -10.56 28.75
N GLY A 202 -9.00 -10.36 27.44
CA GLY A 202 -9.94 -9.35 26.90
C GLY A 202 -9.30 -8.10 26.28
N GLN A 203 -8.02 -7.81 26.53
CA GLN A 203 -7.33 -6.70 25.86
C GLN A 203 -6.79 -7.10 24.48
N LYS A 204 -6.99 -6.23 23.49
CA LYS A 204 -6.42 -6.43 22.14
C LYS A 204 -4.88 -6.29 22.20
N PRO A 205 -4.14 -7.11 21.42
CA PRO A 205 -2.69 -6.99 21.36
C PRO A 205 -2.29 -5.61 20.82
N HIS A 206 -1.49 -4.86 21.58
CA HIS A 206 -0.98 -3.56 21.14
C HIS A 206 0.43 -3.67 20.57
N ILE A 207 0.82 -2.68 19.76
CA ILE A 207 2.18 -2.58 19.21
C ILE A 207 3.15 -2.22 20.35
N ILE A 208 4.24 -2.99 20.51
CA ILE A 208 5.34 -2.65 21.41
C ILE A 208 6.33 -1.75 20.68
N GLU A 209 6.88 -2.27 19.60
CA GLU A 209 7.96 -1.66 18.83
C GLU A 209 7.93 -2.18 17.39
N VAL A 210 8.57 -1.44 16.49
CA VAL A 210 8.87 -1.88 15.12
C VAL A 210 10.38 -2.06 15.00
N LYS A 211 10.82 -3.19 14.47
CA LYS A 211 12.25 -3.44 14.24
C LYS A 211 12.74 -2.67 13.01
N GLU A 212 13.29 -1.48 13.25
CA GLU A 212 13.81 -0.58 12.21
C GLU A 212 15.19 -1.03 11.72
N GLN A 213 15.21 -1.78 10.62
CA GLN A 213 16.42 -2.28 9.98
C GLN A 213 16.58 -1.78 8.53
N ARG A 214 17.84 -1.73 8.07
CA ARG A 214 18.20 -1.42 6.67
C ARG A 214 18.47 -2.68 5.83
N VAL A 215 18.70 -3.82 6.49
CA VAL A 215 19.17 -5.04 5.82
C VAL A 215 18.05 -5.71 5.04
N SER A 216 16.81 -5.76 5.54
CA SER A 216 15.71 -6.37 4.79
C SER A 216 15.42 -5.67 3.47
N SER A 217 15.35 -4.33 3.46
CA SER A 217 15.09 -3.58 2.24
C SER A 217 16.26 -3.71 1.26
N LEU A 218 17.50 -3.66 1.74
CA LEU A 218 18.69 -3.89 0.92
C LEU A 218 18.68 -5.30 0.30
N LEU A 219 18.40 -6.33 1.09
CA LEU A 219 18.38 -7.72 0.63
C LEU A 219 17.27 -7.93 -0.40
N VAL A 220 16.07 -7.37 -0.20
CA VAL A 220 14.99 -7.42 -1.19
C VAL A 220 15.42 -6.74 -2.49
N SER A 221 16.05 -5.56 -2.43
CA SER A 221 16.53 -4.86 -3.63
C SER A 221 17.60 -5.66 -4.38
N ILE A 222 18.54 -6.28 -3.66
CA ILE A 222 19.56 -7.16 -4.25
C ILE A 222 18.90 -8.39 -4.88
N MET A 223 17.94 -9.03 -4.20
CA MET A 223 17.22 -10.19 -4.75
C MET A 223 16.41 -9.84 -6.01
N VAL A 224 15.80 -8.64 -6.06
CA VAL A 224 15.15 -8.16 -7.28
C VAL A 224 16.18 -7.97 -8.41
N GLY A 225 17.36 -7.42 -8.12
CA GLY A 225 18.46 -7.33 -9.09
C GLY A 225 18.95 -8.70 -9.59
N CYS A 226 19.09 -9.67 -8.69
CA CYS A 226 19.50 -11.05 -9.02
C CYS A 226 18.38 -11.89 -9.66
N SER A 227 17.14 -11.40 -9.72
CA SER A 227 15.98 -12.17 -10.22
C SER A 227 16.15 -12.64 -11.67
N VAL A 228 16.92 -11.91 -12.50
CA VAL A 228 17.22 -12.30 -13.89
C VAL A 228 18.01 -13.61 -13.94
N VAL A 229 18.96 -13.83 -13.02
CA VAL A 229 19.73 -15.08 -12.91
C VAL A 229 18.84 -16.24 -12.46
N MET A 230 17.84 -15.94 -11.63
CA MET A 230 16.84 -16.91 -11.16
C MET A 230 15.63 -17.03 -12.11
N SER A 231 15.71 -16.52 -13.33
CA SER A 231 14.59 -16.54 -14.29
C SER A 231 13.99 -17.93 -14.54
N PRO A 232 14.75 -19.05 -14.63
CA PRO A 232 14.13 -20.37 -14.83
C PRO A 232 13.27 -20.80 -13.65
N LEU A 233 13.70 -20.50 -12.42
CA LEU A 233 12.96 -20.82 -11.20
C LEU A 233 11.70 -19.95 -11.08
N LEU A 234 11.83 -18.66 -11.39
CA LEU A 234 10.72 -17.70 -11.28
C LEU A 234 9.62 -17.95 -12.32
N ARG A 235 9.97 -18.47 -13.51
CA ARG A 235 9.02 -18.88 -14.55
C ARG A 235 8.17 -20.11 -14.18
N LEU A 236 8.45 -20.78 -13.06
CA LEU A 236 7.57 -21.83 -12.54
C LEU A 236 6.36 -21.26 -11.80
N ILE A 237 6.45 -20.01 -11.32
CA ILE A 237 5.42 -19.41 -10.47
C ILE A 237 4.22 -18.97 -11.33
N PRO A 238 3.01 -19.52 -11.11
CA PRO A 238 1.81 -19.06 -11.79
C PRO A 238 1.40 -17.66 -11.33
N MET A 239 0.98 -16.80 -12.26
CA MET A 239 0.45 -15.46 -11.96
C MET A 239 -0.77 -15.51 -11.03
N ALA A 240 -1.58 -16.58 -11.14
CA ALA A 240 -2.72 -16.81 -10.25
C ALA A 240 -2.34 -16.86 -8.75
N VAL A 241 -1.20 -17.49 -8.43
CA VAL A 241 -0.67 -17.54 -7.05
C VAL A 241 -0.33 -16.14 -6.55
N LEU A 242 0.30 -15.32 -7.39
CA LEU A 242 0.63 -13.93 -7.06
C LEU A 242 -0.62 -13.08 -6.85
N PHE A 243 -1.69 -13.28 -7.63
CA PHE A 243 -2.97 -12.62 -7.38
C PHE A 243 -3.57 -12.99 -6.02
N GLY A 244 -3.44 -14.25 -5.59
CA GLY A 244 -3.82 -14.66 -4.23
C GLY A 244 -3.02 -13.95 -3.13
N VAL A 245 -1.71 -13.79 -3.32
CA VAL A 245 -0.85 -13.00 -2.40
C VAL A 245 -1.25 -11.52 -2.41
N PHE A 246 -1.54 -10.94 -3.58
CA PHE A 246 -2.02 -9.55 -3.68
C PHE A 246 -3.36 -9.34 -2.97
N LEU A 247 -4.29 -10.29 -3.09
CA LEU A 247 -5.56 -10.27 -2.36
C LEU A 247 -5.33 -10.33 -0.84
N TYR A 248 -4.44 -11.22 -0.39
CA TYR A 248 -4.06 -11.30 1.03
C TYR A 248 -3.45 -9.99 1.54
N MET A 249 -2.51 -9.40 0.79
CA MET A 249 -1.90 -8.11 1.16
C MET A 249 -2.94 -6.98 1.16
N GLY A 250 -3.87 -6.97 0.19
CA GLY A 250 -4.98 -6.03 0.14
C GLY A 250 -5.83 -6.08 1.41
N ILE A 251 -6.35 -7.26 1.77
CA ILE A 251 -7.18 -7.44 2.97
C ILE A 251 -6.39 -7.14 4.25
N SER A 252 -5.13 -7.59 4.33
CA SER A 252 -4.25 -7.29 5.46
C SER A 252 -3.99 -5.80 5.63
N SER A 253 -3.90 -5.03 4.53
CA SER A 253 -3.58 -3.60 4.57
C SER A 253 -4.75 -2.73 5.04
N ILE A 254 -5.97 -3.27 4.97
CA ILE A 254 -7.19 -2.62 5.47
C ILE A 254 -7.24 -2.65 7.00
N ASP A 255 -6.59 -3.63 7.63
CA ASP A 255 -6.55 -3.78 9.08
C ASP A 255 -5.78 -2.62 9.73
N GLY A 256 -6.42 -1.94 10.69
CA GLY A 256 -5.89 -0.73 11.34
C GLY A 256 -6.19 0.59 10.63
N ILE A 257 -7.02 0.59 9.57
CA ILE A 257 -7.54 1.84 8.98
C ILE A 257 -8.87 2.20 9.66
N GLN A 258 -8.89 3.28 10.45
CA GLN A 258 -10.07 3.79 11.16
C GLN A 258 -11.33 3.92 10.26
N PHE A 259 -11.17 4.37 9.01
CA PHE A 259 -12.30 4.48 8.08
C PHE A 259 -13.03 3.15 7.91
N PHE A 260 -12.30 2.05 7.72
CA PHE A 260 -12.90 0.72 7.57
C PHE A 260 -13.44 0.17 8.90
N GLU A 261 -12.83 0.53 10.03
CA GLU A 261 -13.39 0.20 11.35
C GLU A 261 -14.75 0.88 11.57
N ARG A 262 -14.85 2.18 11.27
CA ARG A 262 -16.12 2.92 11.34
C ARG A 262 -17.13 2.45 10.32
N LEU A 263 -16.69 2.06 9.12
CA LEU A 263 -17.57 1.49 8.11
C LEU A 263 -18.19 0.17 8.59
N LYS A 264 -17.43 -0.68 9.30
CA LYS A 264 -17.98 -1.88 9.95
C LYS A 264 -19.02 -1.53 11.01
N LEU A 265 -18.83 -0.44 11.76
CA LEU A 265 -19.80 0.00 12.77
C LEU A 265 -21.14 0.45 12.19
N VAL A 266 -21.20 0.89 10.92
CA VAL A 266 -22.48 1.19 10.23
C VAL A 266 -23.38 -0.05 10.15
N PHE A 267 -22.78 -1.23 10.00
CA PHE A 267 -23.50 -2.51 9.91
C PHE A 267 -23.67 -3.21 11.26
N MET A 268 -23.20 -2.61 12.35
CA MET A 268 -23.28 -3.17 13.69
C MET A 268 -24.33 -2.42 14.51
N PRO A 269 -25.23 -3.12 15.23
CA PRO A 269 -26.15 -2.44 16.13
C PRO A 269 -25.39 -1.76 17.29
N VAL A 270 -25.87 -0.59 17.71
CA VAL A 270 -25.22 0.29 18.72
C VAL A 270 -24.83 -0.44 20.01
N LYS A 271 -25.59 -1.47 20.40
CA LYS A 271 -25.34 -2.31 21.57
C LYS A 271 -24.00 -3.06 21.54
N HIS A 272 -23.46 -3.31 20.36
CA HIS A 272 -22.22 -4.08 20.16
C HIS A 272 -21.02 -3.19 19.81
N HIS A 273 -21.17 -1.86 19.83
CA HIS A 273 -20.05 -0.97 19.57
C HIS A 273 -18.93 -1.20 20.59
N SER A 274 -17.70 -1.32 20.09
CA SER A 274 -16.51 -1.45 20.95
C SER A 274 -16.23 -0.16 21.72
N GLU A 275 -15.44 -0.26 22.79
CA GLU A 275 -14.99 0.86 23.64
C GLU A 275 -13.95 1.79 22.97
N ALA A 276 -14.05 2.03 21.66
CA ALA A 276 -13.15 2.96 20.99
C ALA A 276 -13.48 4.41 21.41
N PRO A 277 -12.47 5.30 21.54
CA PRO A 277 -12.67 6.67 22.03
C PRO A 277 -13.68 7.46 21.19
N TYR A 278 -13.67 7.28 19.86
CA TYR A 278 -14.63 7.93 18.96
C TYR A 278 -16.08 7.45 19.14
N VAL A 279 -16.31 6.25 19.70
CA VAL A 279 -17.66 5.73 20.01
C VAL A 279 -18.21 6.36 21.29
N ARG A 280 -17.33 6.70 22.25
CA ARG A 280 -17.73 7.24 23.56
C ARG A 280 -17.95 8.75 23.54
N HIS A 281 -17.18 9.48 22.73
CA HIS A 281 -17.17 10.94 22.71
C HIS A 281 -18.00 11.58 21.60
N VAL A 282 -18.44 10.82 20.60
CA VAL A 282 -19.20 11.34 19.45
C VAL A 282 -20.51 10.59 19.28
N GLN A 283 -21.59 11.33 19.02
CA GLN A 283 -22.90 10.73 18.77
C GLN A 283 -22.87 9.84 17.52
N THR A 284 -23.55 8.69 17.58
CA THR A 284 -23.52 7.66 16.52
C THR A 284 -23.92 8.20 15.15
N TYR A 285 -24.93 9.07 15.06
CA TYR A 285 -25.35 9.65 13.78
C TYR A 285 -24.26 10.55 13.16
N LYS A 286 -23.54 11.31 13.99
CA LYS A 286 -22.42 12.16 13.56
C LYS A 286 -21.26 11.33 13.04
N MET A 287 -20.95 10.22 13.72
CA MET A 287 -19.94 9.27 13.26
C MET A 287 -20.28 8.66 11.88
N HIS A 288 -21.55 8.26 11.67
CA HIS A 288 -21.99 7.75 10.36
C HIS A 288 -22.01 8.83 9.29
N LEU A 289 -22.42 10.06 9.61
CA LEU A 289 -22.36 11.19 8.69
C LEU A 289 -20.91 11.45 8.23
N PHE A 290 -19.97 11.46 9.18
CA PHE A 290 -18.55 11.63 8.87
C PHE A 290 -18.02 10.53 7.96
N THR A 291 -18.34 9.27 8.27
CA THR A 291 -17.95 8.11 7.46
C THR A 291 -18.59 8.15 6.07
N GLY A 292 -19.83 8.64 5.95
CA GLY A 292 -20.52 8.85 4.68
C GLY A 292 -19.83 9.91 3.81
N ILE A 293 -19.42 11.04 4.40
CA ILE A 293 -18.63 12.06 3.68
C ILE A 293 -17.32 11.44 3.18
N GLN A 294 -16.60 10.69 4.02
CA GLN A 294 -15.36 10.01 3.60
C GLN A 294 -15.60 9.01 2.45
N LEU A 295 -16.71 8.26 2.49
CA LEU A 295 -17.08 7.33 1.43
C LEU A 295 -17.37 8.07 0.10
N VAL A 296 -18.10 9.19 0.15
CA VAL A 296 -18.35 10.02 -1.04
C VAL A 296 -17.04 10.54 -1.63
N CYS A 297 -16.13 11.06 -0.80
CA CYS A 297 -14.83 11.51 -1.28
C CYS A 297 -13.99 10.36 -1.89
N LEU A 298 -14.05 9.17 -1.30
CA LEU A 298 -13.42 7.97 -1.86
C LEU A 298 -14.01 7.59 -3.23
N CYS A 299 -15.34 7.66 -3.39
CA CYS A 299 -16.01 7.41 -4.67
C CYS A 299 -15.62 8.44 -5.75
N ILE A 300 -15.47 9.72 -5.37
CA ILE A 300 -14.99 10.77 -6.29
C ILE A 300 -13.56 10.44 -6.74
N LEU A 301 -12.66 10.14 -5.81
CA LEU A 301 -11.28 9.76 -6.13
C LEU A 301 -11.20 8.51 -7.01
N TRP A 302 -12.03 7.51 -6.73
CA TRP A 302 -12.12 6.29 -7.55
C TRP A 302 -12.56 6.62 -8.98
N SER A 303 -13.56 7.48 -9.13
CA SER A 303 -14.09 7.89 -10.44
C SER A 303 -13.05 8.68 -11.25
N VAL A 304 -12.33 9.60 -10.61
CA VAL A 304 -11.22 10.34 -11.25
C VAL A 304 -10.11 9.40 -11.68
N LYS A 305 -9.72 8.46 -10.80
CA LYS A 305 -8.66 7.49 -11.09
C LYS A 305 -9.00 6.56 -12.25
N SER A 306 -10.27 6.16 -12.39
CA SER A 306 -10.75 5.29 -13.47
C SER A 306 -10.95 6.02 -14.80
N SER A 307 -10.89 7.35 -14.80
CA SER A 307 -11.11 8.18 -15.99
C SER A 307 -9.77 8.56 -16.66
N SER A 308 -9.83 9.11 -17.87
CA SER A 308 -8.68 9.66 -18.60
C SER A 308 -8.01 10.83 -17.86
N PHE A 309 -8.72 11.43 -16.89
CA PHE A 309 -8.21 12.50 -16.02
C PHE A 309 -7.40 11.98 -14.82
N SER A 310 -6.93 10.73 -14.83
CA SER A 310 -6.17 10.12 -13.73
C SER A 310 -4.91 10.91 -13.35
N LEU A 311 -4.32 11.66 -14.28
CA LEU A 311 -3.21 12.58 -14.03
C LEU A 311 -3.54 13.70 -13.03
N LEU A 312 -4.82 14.07 -12.89
CA LEU A 312 -5.27 15.08 -11.93
C LEU A 312 -5.52 14.52 -10.52
N PHE A 313 -5.36 13.20 -10.32
CA PHE A 313 -5.60 12.53 -9.04
C PHE A 313 -4.95 13.23 -7.84
N PRO A 314 -3.69 13.70 -7.89
CA PRO A 314 -3.06 14.42 -6.78
C PRO A 314 -3.82 15.68 -6.34
N PHE A 315 -4.38 16.43 -7.30
CA PHE A 315 -5.13 17.66 -7.00
C PHE A 315 -6.43 17.36 -6.26
N PHE A 316 -7.17 16.34 -6.69
CA PHE A 316 -8.38 15.90 -6.00
C PHE A 316 -8.09 15.36 -4.60
N LEU A 317 -6.94 14.71 -4.41
CA LEU A 317 -6.49 14.26 -3.10
C LEU A 317 -6.17 15.46 -2.19
N ILE A 318 -5.41 16.45 -2.69
CA ILE A 318 -5.12 17.69 -1.95
C ILE A 318 -6.44 18.42 -1.60
N MET A 319 -7.41 18.44 -2.50
CA MET A 319 -8.73 19.04 -2.29
C MET A 319 -9.51 18.37 -1.13
N MET A 320 -9.18 17.14 -0.74
CA MET A 320 -9.78 16.54 0.47
C MET A 320 -9.40 17.32 1.75
N ILE A 321 -8.25 18.01 1.79
CA ILE A 321 -7.80 18.79 2.95
C ILE A 321 -8.71 19.99 3.22
N PRO A 322 -9.00 20.89 2.24
CA PRO A 322 -9.96 21.97 2.46
C PRO A 322 -11.38 21.44 2.63
N VAL A 323 -11.77 20.35 1.97
CA VAL A 323 -13.07 19.70 2.25
C VAL A 323 -13.15 19.29 3.72
N ARG A 324 -12.11 18.65 4.27
CA ARG A 324 -12.03 18.32 5.70
C ARG A 324 -12.12 19.59 6.56
N SER A 325 -11.31 20.61 6.26
CA SER A 325 -11.25 21.83 7.08
C SER A 325 -12.55 22.65 7.03
N GLN A 326 -13.15 22.84 5.86
CA GLN A 326 -14.29 23.76 5.70
C GLN A 326 -15.64 23.08 5.92
N LEU A 327 -15.80 21.84 5.45
CA LEU A 327 -17.07 21.11 5.58
C LEU A 327 -17.19 20.53 6.99
N CYS A 328 -16.12 19.93 7.53
CA CYS A 328 -16.21 19.30 8.84
C CYS A 328 -16.23 20.33 9.99
N ASN A 329 -15.52 21.45 9.90
CA ASN A 329 -15.59 22.48 10.95
C ASN A 329 -16.97 23.17 11.05
N LYS A 330 -17.80 23.11 9.99
CA LYS A 330 -19.18 23.61 10.03
C LYS A 330 -20.16 22.60 10.61
N LEU A 331 -19.89 21.31 10.47
CA LEU A 331 -20.79 20.21 10.85
C LEU A 331 -20.46 19.58 12.21
N PHE A 332 -19.20 19.68 12.65
CA PHE A 332 -18.67 19.02 13.85
C PHE A 332 -17.94 20.02 14.74
N THR A 333 -18.02 19.82 16.06
CA THR A 333 -17.22 20.59 17.02
C THR A 333 -15.76 20.14 16.97
N ALA A 334 -14.81 21.02 17.30
CA ALA A 334 -13.37 20.70 17.35
C ALA A 334 -13.06 19.47 18.22
N LYS A 335 -13.77 19.30 19.35
CA LYS A 335 -13.65 18.12 20.23
C LYS A 335 -14.10 16.82 19.52
N GLU A 336 -15.21 16.87 18.77
CA GLU A 336 -15.73 15.72 18.02
C GLU A 336 -14.80 15.33 16.87
N LEU A 337 -14.30 16.32 16.12
CA LEU A 337 -13.36 16.07 15.03
C LEU A 337 -12.03 15.51 15.55
N ARG A 338 -11.52 16.04 16.66
CA ARG A 338 -10.33 15.50 17.31
C ARG A 338 -10.54 14.07 17.76
N ALA A 339 -11.71 13.70 18.29
CA ALA A 339 -12.03 12.32 18.67
C ALA A 339 -12.17 11.39 17.45
N LEU A 340 -12.66 11.88 16.30
CA LEU A 340 -12.77 11.11 15.06
C LEU A 340 -11.43 10.90 14.34
N ASP A 341 -10.46 11.78 14.57
CA ASP A 341 -9.12 11.72 13.99
C ASP A 341 -8.07 11.14 14.96
N SER A 342 -8.30 11.20 16.27
CA SER A 342 -7.37 10.67 17.28
C SER A 342 -7.45 9.16 17.37
N ASN A 343 -6.29 8.52 17.31
CA ASN A 343 -6.10 7.09 17.58
C ASN A 343 -5.61 6.82 19.00
N GLU A 344 -5.47 7.85 19.83
CA GLU A 344 -5.08 7.64 21.23
C GLU A 344 -6.27 7.08 22.00
N PRO A 345 -6.14 5.91 22.66
CA PRO A 345 -6.97 5.66 23.83
C PRO A 345 -6.59 6.77 24.79
N THR A 346 -7.45 7.76 24.91
CA THR A 346 -7.19 8.92 25.75
C THR A 346 -6.99 8.42 27.17
N ASN A 347 -5.73 8.42 27.61
CA ASN A 347 -5.42 8.88 28.96
C ASN A 347 -5.79 10.37 29.01
N MET A 348 -7.08 10.69 28.87
CA MET A 348 -7.63 11.96 29.32
C MET A 348 -7.70 11.88 30.85
N THR A 349 -6.53 11.83 31.47
CA THR A 349 -6.37 12.09 32.89
C THR A 349 -5.40 13.21 33.19
N ASN A 350 -4.76 13.88 32.20
CA ASN A 350 -3.79 14.94 32.51
C ASN A 350 -3.72 16.12 31.50
N ASP A 351 -4.70 16.32 30.61
CA ASP A 351 -4.73 17.51 29.73
C ASP A 351 -6.06 18.30 29.89
N GLU A 352 -6.54 18.41 31.13
CA GLU A 352 -7.36 19.55 31.55
C GLU A 352 -6.47 20.42 32.43
N ASP A 353 -5.73 21.34 31.81
CA ASP A 353 -5.34 22.59 32.48
C ASP A 353 -6.61 23.44 32.68
N GLU A 354 -7.55 22.92 33.45
CA GLU A 354 -8.51 23.71 34.19
C GLU A 354 -7.91 23.82 35.59
N PRO A 355 -7.55 25.02 36.08
CA PRO A 355 -6.98 25.16 37.41
C PRO A 355 -7.94 24.53 38.43
N ASP A 356 -7.41 23.58 39.20
CA ASP A 356 -8.14 22.85 40.24
C ASP A 356 -8.94 23.85 41.09
N PHE A 357 -10.26 23.64 41.22
CA PHE A 357 -11.17 24.53 41.96
C PHE A 357 -10.70 24.78 43.40
N TYR A 358 -9.89 23.86 43.96
CA TYR A 358 -9.24 23.98 45.27
C TYR A 358 -7.99 24.88 45.31
N ALA A 359 -7.42 25.23 44.16
CA ALA A 359 -6.31 26.19 44.04
C ALA A 359 -6.79 27.65 44.01
N GLU A 360 -8.06 27.91 43.65
CA GLU A 360 -8.66 29.25 43.63
C GLU A 360 -9.42 29.62 44.92
N SER A 361 -9.67 28.67 45.82
CA SER A 361 -10.24 28.99 47.14
C SER A 361 -9.20 29.72 47.99
N ARG A 362 -9.39 31.03 48.19
CA ARG A 362 -8.66 31.79 49.21
C ARG A 362 -8.87 31.09 50.56
N LEU A 363 -7.79 30.60 51.16
CA LEU A 363 -7.80 30.11 52.54
C LEU A 363 -8.30 31.26 53.44
N PRO A 364 -9.29 31.03 54.32
CA PRO A 364 -9.64 32.00 55.34
C PRO A 364 -8.56 31.97 56.44
N GLY A 365 -7.84 33.08 56.60
CA GLY A 365 -6.86 33.29 57.68
C GLY A 365 -5.66 34.09 57.22
#